data_AF-A0A820I4H3-F1
#
_entry.id   AF-A0A820I4H3-F1
#
_cell.length_a   1.000
_cell.length_b   1.000
_cell.length_c   1.000
_cell.angle_alpha   90.00
_cell.angle_beta   90.00
_cell.angle_gamma   90.00
#
_symmetry.space_group_name_H-M   'P 1'
#
loop_
_entity.id
_entity.type
_entity.pdbx_description
1 polymer ?
#
loop_
_entity_poly.entity_id
_entity_poly.type
_entity_poly.pdbx_seq_one_letter_code
_entity_poly.pdbx_strand_id
1 'polypeptide(L)' 'MAAMEFDDVYEEIRGVLNPGRLKLTSNSVVFKNLRTGKVETITKDEIENIKWMRRSRGYGLKFITKNDSSLRYDGFKDT' A
#
# COMPACT_ATOMS: atom_id res chain seq x y z
N MET A 1 -13.05 -16.57 0.33
CA MET A 1 -12.61 -15.40 -0.46
C MET A 1 -11.21 -15.04 0.03
N ALA A 2 -10.19 -15.16 -0.82
CA ALA A 2 -8.80 -15.00 -0.38
C ALA A 2 -8.47 -13.50 -0.21
N ALA A 3 -7.89 -13.15 0.93
CA ALA A 3 -7.27 -11.84 1.16
C ALA A 3 -5.77 -12.05 1.34
N MET A 4 -4.96 -11.17 0.79
CA MET A 4 -3.52 -11.14 1.05
C MET A 4 -3.24 -10.10 2.13
N GLU A 5 -2.50 -10.48 3.16
CA GLU A 5 -2.17 -9.62 4.28
C GLU A 5 -0.64 -9.51 4.40
N PHE A 6 -0.17 -8.28 4.58
CA PHE A 6 1.24 -7.94 4.73
C PHE A 6 1.40 -7.11 6.01
N ASP A 7 2.04 -7.68 7.03
CA ASP A 7 2.14 -7.06 8.35
C ASP A 7 3.37 -6.15 8.54
N ASP A 8 4.39 -6.28 7.68
CA ASP A 8 5.67 -5.56 7.78
C ASP A 8 5.92 -4.74 6.50
N VAL A 9 5.03 -3.77 6.28
CA VAL A 9 5.11 -2.83 5.15
C VAL A 9 5.06 -1.40 5.63
N TYR A 10 5.45 -0.49 4.75
CA TYR A 10 5.59 0.92 5.07
C TYR A 10 4.84 1.77 4.06
N GLU A 11 4.03 2.71 4.52
CA GLU A 11 3.49 3.74 3.66
C GLU A 11 4.52 4.86 3.50
N GLU A 12 4.87 5.18 2.25
CA GLU A 12 5.85 6.22 1.94
C GLU A 12 5.17 7.54 1.59
N ILE A 13 5.32 8.50 2.52
CA ILE A 13 4.83 9.87 2.36
C ILE A 13 6.02 10.82 2.40
N ARG A 14 6.34 11.41 1.24
CA ARG A 14 7.41 12.41 1.09
C ARG A 14 8.76 11.94 1.68
N GLY A 15 9.10 10.67 1.48
CA GLY A 15 10.32 10.04 1.97
C GLY A 15 10.22 9.46 3.39
N VAL A 16 9.15 9.75 4.14
CA VAL A 16 8.91 9.17 5.46
C VAL A 16 8.26 7.81 5.30
N LEU A 17 8.84 6.79 5.94
CA LEU A 17 8.33 5.42 5.96
C LEU A 17 7.49 5.19 7.22
N ASN A 18 6.18 5.11 7.04
CA ASN A 18 5.22 4.90 8.13
C ASN A 18 4.91 3.41 8.25
N PRO A 19 5.30 2.73 9.33
CA PRO A 19 5.05 1.31 9.48
C PRO A 19 3.55 1.04 9.56
N GLY A 20 3.10 -0.01 8.88
CA GLY A 20 1.71 -0.35 8.79
C GLY A 20 1.45 -1.78 8.34
N ARG A 21 0.16 -2.11 8.28
CA ARG A 21 -0.34 -3.38 7.77
C ARG A 21 -1.15 -3.11 6.52
N LEU A 22 -0.88 -3.85 5.45
CA LEU A 22 -1.61 -3.77 4.20
C LEU A 22 -2.42 -5.03 3.99
N LYS A 23 -3.70 -4.87 3.65
CA LYS A 23 -4.60 -5.94 3.29
C LYS A 23 -5.16 -5.69 1.90
N LEU A 24 -4.94 -6.64 1.00
CA LEU A 24 -5.49 -6.65 -0.35
C LEU A 24 -6.65 -7.63 -0.38
N THR A 25 -7.83 -7.13 -0.77
CA THR A 25 -9.02 -7.94 -1.01
C THR A 25 -9.39 -7.88 -2.49
N SER A 26 -10.41 -8.62 -2.91
CA SER A 26 -10.90 -8.56 -4.30
C SER A 26 -11.45 -7.18 -4.70
N ASN A 27 -11.88 -6.37 -3.72
CA ASN A 27 -12.59 -5.11 -3.95
C ASN A 27 -11.86 -3.88 -3.39
N SER A 28 -10.87 -4.07 -2.53
CA SER A 28 -10.23 -2.94 -1.85
C SER A 28 -8.80 -3.21 -1.39
N VAL A 29 -8.08 -2.12 -1.21
CA VAL A 29 -6.78 -2.04 -0.58
C VAL A 29 -6.97 -1.30 0.74
N VAL A 30 -6.62 -1.95 1.84
CA VAL A 30 -6.76 -1.40 3.19
C VAL A 30 -5.39 -1.27 3.83
N PHE A 31 -5.01 -0.08 4.25
CA PHE A 31 -3.78 0.16 4.97
C PHE A 31 -4.07 0.69 6.38
N LYS A 32 -3.47 0.08 7.39
CA LYS A 32 -3.53 0.56 8.77
C LYS A 32 -2.15 1.04 9.22
N ASN A 33 -2.04 2.33 9.52
CA ASN A 33 -0.83 2.90 10.10
C ASN A 33 -0.69 2.45 11.56
N LEU A 34 0.44 1.82 11.90
CA LEU A 34 0.67 1.28 13.24
C LEU A 34 1.01 2.36 14.27
N ARG A 35 1.48 3.54 13.85
CA ARG A 35 1.83 4.64 14.75
C ARG A 35 0.61 5.46 15.14
N THR A 36 -0.24 5.79 14.18
CA THR A 36 -1.40 6.67 14.39
C THR A 36 -2.71 5.90 14.58
N GLY A 37 -2.74 4.62 14.20
CA GLY A 37 -3.97 3.83 14.15
C GLY A 37 -4.89 4.19 12.98
N LYS A 38 -4.54 5.19 12.16
CA LYS A 38 -5.33 5.61 11.00
C LYS A 38 -5.48 4.45 10.02
N VAL A 39 -6.71 4.21 9.56
CA VAL A 39 -7.02 3.24 8.52
C VAL A 39 -7.40 4.01 7.26
N GLU A 40 -6.73 3.68 6.17
CA GLU A 40 -7.05 4.16 4.83
C GLU A 40 -7.56 2.98 4.00
N THR A 41 -8.56 3.25 3.17
CA THR A 41 -9.16 2.23 2.31
C THR A 41 -9.37 2.84 0.93
N ILE A 42 -8.89 2.15 -0.09
CA ILE A 42 -9.10 2.49 -1.49
C ILE A 42 -9.89 1.36 -2.12
N THR A 43 -10.95 1.71 -2.83
CA THR A 43 -11.76 0.73 -3.56
C THR A 43 -11.16 0.46 -4.93
N LYS A 44 -11.44 -0.73 -5.48
CA LYS A 44 -10.99 -1.14 -6.82
C LYS A 44 -11.36 -0.11 -7.89
N ASP A 45 -12.53 0.50 -7.78
CA ASP A 45 -13.06 1.43 -8.79
C ASP A 45 -12.34 2.79 -8.78
N GLU A 46 -11.64 3.13 -7.71
CA GLU A 46 -10.82 4.35 -7.60
C GLU A 46 -9.42 4.15 -8.18
N ILE A 47 -8.97 2.91 -8.34
CA ILE A 47 -7.63 2.60 -8.84
C ILE A 47 -7.62 2.72 -10.37
N GLU A 48 -6.72 3.57 -10.86
CA GLU A 48 -6.48 3.74 -12.30
C GLU A 48 -5.32 2.86 -12.76
N ASN A 49 -4.23 2.80 -11.98
CA ASN A 49 -3.04 2.04 -12.35
C ASN A 49 -2.28 1.55 -11.11
N ILE A 50 -1.57 0.42 -11.25
CA ILE A 50 -0.74 -0.16 -10.20
C ILE A 50 0.64 -0.45 -10.79
N LYS A 51 1.69 0.00 -10.09
CA LYS A 51 3.08 -0.24 -10.48
C LYS A 51 3.81 -1.02 -9.40
N TRP A 52 4.52 -2.06 -9.83
CA TRP A 52 5.51 -2.76 -9.02
C TRP A 52 6.90 -2.25 -9.37
N MET A 53 7.69 -1.85 -8.38
CA MET A 53 9.03 -1.32 -8.61
C MET A 53 9.96 -1.57 -7.43
N ARG A 54 11.27 -1.53 -7.70
CA ARG A 54 12.31 -1.60 -6.68
C ARG A 54 12.37 -0.32 -5.86
N ARG A 55 12.61 -0.46 -4.56
CA ARG A 55 12.63 0.62 -3.55
C ARG A 55 13.83 0.46 -2.61
N SER A 56 14.03 1.42 -1.70
CA SER A 56 15.14 1.41 -0.75
C SER A 56 15.11 0.21 0.22
N ARG A 57 13.91 -0.33 0.49
CA ARG A 57 13.68 -1.51 1.32
C ARG A 57 12.98 -2.61 0.53
N GLY A 58 13.68 -3.20 -0.44
CA GLY A 58 13.13 -4.26 -1.29
C GLY A 58 12.28 -3.69 -2.42
N TYR A 59 11.00 -4.06 -2.46
CA TYR A 59 10.06 -3.63 -3.49
C TYR A 59 8.91 -2.82 -2.91
N GLY A 60 8.17 -2.17 -3.81
CA GLY A 60 7.00 -1.38 -3.46
C GLY A 60 5.91 -1.46 -4.52
N LEU A 61 4.67 -1.33 -4.04
CA LEU A 61 3.48 -1.10 -4.83
C LEU A 61 3.13 0.38 -4.80
N LYS A 62 2.98 0.96 -6.00
CA LYS A 62 2.42 2.30 -6.18
C LYS A 62 1.05 2.20 -6.83
N PHE A 63 0.03 2.62 -6.10
CA PHE A 63 -1.34 2.76 -6.56
C PHE A 63 -1.55 4.20 -7.04
N ILE A 64 -2.00 4.35 -8.28
CA ILE A 64 -2.41 5.62 -8.86
C ILE A 64 -3.94 5.58 -8.92
N THR A 65 -4.57 6.56 -8.30
CA THR A 65 -6.03 6.69 -8.27
C THR A 65 -6.51 7.63 -9.38
N LYS A 66 -7.77 7.51 -9.78
CA LYS A 66 -8.41 8.38 -10.78
C LYS A 66 -8.42 9.86 -10.40
N ASN A 67 -8.22 10.17 -9.11
CA ASN A 67 -8.10 11.54 -8.61
C ASN A 67 -6.64 12.03 -8.60
N ASP A 68 -5.77 11.39 -9.38
CA ASP A 68 -4.32 11.66 -9.48
C ASP A 68 -3.56 11.56 -8.14
N SER A 69 -4.16 10.90 -7.13
CA SER A 69 -3.49 10.61 -5.86
C SER A 69 -2.68 9.33 -5.97
N SER A 70 -1.48 9.34 -5.37
CA SER A 70 -0.53 8.24 -5.40
C SER A 70 -0.31 7.68 -4.00
N LEU A 71 -0.73 6.45 -3.76
CA LEU A 71 -0.42 5.71 -2.52
C LEU A 71 0.73 4.73 -2.77
N ARG A 72 1.71 4.74 -1.87
CA ARG A 72 2.95 3.98 -2.03
C ARG A 72 3.17 3.13 -0.79
N TYR A 73 3.19 1.82 -0.99
CA TYR A 73 3.52 0.85 0.04
C TYR A 73 4.83 0.18 -0.32
N ASP A 74 5.81 0.26 0.56
CA ASP A 74 7.17 -0.24 0.40
C ASP A 74 7.46 -1.33 1.44
N GLY A 75 8.55 -2.08 1.26
CA GLY A 75 8.98 -3.10 2.24
C GLY A 75 8.70 -4.53 1.82
N PHE A 76 8.17 -4.76 0.60
CA PHE A 76 7.91 -6.11 0.13
C PHE A 76 9.23 -6.84 -0.15
N LYS A 77 9.30 -8.09 0.35
CA LYS A 77 10.45 -8.98 0.16
C LYS A 77 10.33 -9.72 -1.18
N ASP A 78 11.48 -10.07 -1.74
CA ASP A 78 11.59 -10.87 -2.96
C ASP A 78 11.47 -12.36 -2.60
N THR A 79 10.31 -12.79 -2.14
CA THR A 79 10.05 -14.17 -1.69
C THR A 79 8.59 -14.53 -1.88
#